data_AF-A0A662TUW8-F1
#
_entry.id   AF-A0A662TUW8-F1
#
_cell.length_a   1.000
_cell.length_b   1.000
_cell.length_c   1.000
_cell.angle_alpha   90.00
_cell.angle_beta   90.00
_cell.angle_gamma   90.00
#
_symmetry.space_group_name_H-M   'P 1'
#
loop_
_entity.id
_entity.type
_entity.pdbx_description
1 polymer ?
#
loop_
_entity_poly.entity_id
_entity_poly.type
_entity_poly.pdbx_seq_one_letter_code
_entity_poly.pdbx_strand_id
1 'polypeptide(L)'
;MIYLDRRMKNKSLKPQQGVIFLYSSGKKEDVLAYRLLTEAGIPFKNFGGVRGEQTPYIEFKGWRYSGIDEIKEFISSLYIEDRG
;
A
#
# COMPACT_ATOMS: atom_id res chain seq x y z
N MET A 1 6.52 -35.32 14.09
CA MET A 1 7.49 -34.27 13.71
C MET A 1 7.09 -33.80 12.31
N ILE A 2 6.31 -32.73 12.21
CA ILE A 2 5.73 -32.27 10.94
C ILE A 2 6.69 -31.23 10.35
N TYR A 3 7.33 -31.57 9.23
CA TYR A 3 8.10 -30.63 8.41
C TYR A 3 7.11 -29.74 7.65
N LEU A 4 6.82 -28.57 8.22
CA LEU A 4 6.15 -27.48 7.49
C LEU A 4 7.23 -26.67 6.79
N ASP A 5 7.42 -26.95 5.49
CA ASP A 5 8.25 -26.16 4.58
C ASP A 5 7.63 -24.76 4.41
N ARG A 6 7.93 -23.85 5.34
CA ARG A 6 7.54 -22.43 5.30
C ARG A 6 8.50 -21.62 4.43
N ARG A 7 8.81 -22.10 3.22
CA ARG A 7 9.48 -21.27 2.19
C ARG A 7 8.48 -20.43 1.40
N MET A 8 7.54 -19.78 2.09
CA MET A 8 7.08 -18.49 1.59
C MET A 8 8.22 -17.53 1.87
N LYS A 9 9.14 -17.43 0.90
CA LYS A 9 10.16 -16.37 0.88
C LYS A 9 9.40 -15.07 1.05
N ASN A 10 9.45 -14.50 2.25
CA ASN A 10 9.34 -13.08 2.49
C ASN A 10 10.36 -12.41 1.57
N LYS A 11 10.01 -12.21 0.29
CA LYS A 11 10.56 -11.13 -0.51
C LYS A 11 10.03 -9.89 0.17
N SER A 12 10.71 -9.52 1.25
CA SER A 12 10.54 -8.27 1.96
C SER A 12 10.62 -7.20 0.88
N LEU A 13 9.47 -6.64 0.50
CA LEU A 13 9.39 -5.46 -0.35
C LEU A 13 10.35 -4.47 0.30
N LYS A 14 11.47 -4.20 -0.37
CA LYS A 14 12.53 -3.38 0.21
C LYS A 14 11.88 -2.06 0.63
N PRO A 15 12.11 -1.56 1.86
CA PRO A 15 11.46 -0.36 2.41
C PRO A 15 11.86 0.97 1.73
N GLN A 16 12.21 0.95 0.45
CA GLN A 16 12.76 2.08 -0.31
C GLN A 16 11.98 2.44 -1.57
N GLN A 17 10.81 1.86 -1.81
CA GLN A 17 9.93 2.33 -2.87
C GLN A 17 9.09 3.47 -2.28
N GLY A 18 9.32 4.69 -2.75
CA GLY A 18 8.76 5.95 -2.23
C GLY A 18 7.23 6.07 -2.36
N VAL A 19 6.51 5.14 -1.76
CA VAL A 19 5.07 5.15 -1.59
C VAL A 19 4.77 6.05 -0.39
N ILE A 20 4.11 7.17 -0.67
CA ILE A 20 3.65 8.11 0.34
C ILE A 20 2.15 7.88 0.48
N PHE A 21 1.69 7.49 1.65
CA PHE A 21 0.27 7.31 1.94
C PHE A 21 -0.26 8.50 2.74
N LEU A 22 -1.25 9.19 2.17
CA LEU A 22 -1.91 10.32 2.80
C LEU A 22 -3.33 9.97 3.19
N TYR A 23 -3.68 10.35 4.42
CA TYR A 23 -4.98 10.05 5.00
C TYR A 23 -5.51 11.20 5.86
N SER A 24 -6.83 11.31 5.91
CA SER A 24 -7.54 12.16 6.86
C SER A 24 -7.77 11.35 8.14
N SER A 25 -7.68 12.00 9.30
CA SER A 25 -7.79 11.34 10.60
C SER A 25 -9.24 10.87 10.84
N GLY A 26 -9.60 9.71 10.28
CA GLY A 26 -10.79 8.95 10.66
C GLY A 26 -11.85 8.68 9.58
N LYS A 27 -11.58 8.87 8.27
CA LYS A 27 -12.56 8.41 7.26
C LYS A 27 -12.48 6.88 7.13
N LYS A 28 -13.61 6.25 6.80
CA LYS A 28 -13.69 4.79 6.63
C LYS A 28 -12.77 4.30 5.51
N GLU A 29 -12.68 5.10 4.45
CA GLU A 29 -11.82 4.86 3.29
C GLU A 29 -10.34 4.91 3.70
N ASP A 30 -9.93 5.88 4.50
CA ASP A 30 -8.55 5.98 4.99
C ASP A 30 -8.11 4.73 5.75
N VAL A 31 -8.97 4.21 6.63
CA VAL A 31 -8.71 2.97 7.38
C VAL A 31 -8.64 1.76 6.44
N LEU A 32 -9.53 1.70 5.44
CA LEU A 32 -9.54 0.62 4.46
C LEU A 32 -8.28 0.62 3.60
N ALA A 33 -7.86 1.78 3.10
CA ALA A 33 -6.64 1.95 2.32
C ALA A 33 -5.39 1.55 3.12
N TYR A 34 -5.28 2.00 4.37
CA TYR A 34 -4.20 1.60 5.27
C TYR A 34 -4.12 0.08 5.43
N ARG A 35 -5.28 -0.56 5.64
CA ARG A 35 -5.37 -2.01 5.78
C ARG A 35 -4.95 -2.74 4.51
N LEU A 36 -5.40 -2.29 3.34
CA LEU A 36 -5.03 -2.88 2.05
C LEU A 36 -3.51 -2.84 1.81
N LEU A 37 -2.88 -1.69 2.04
CA LEU A 37 -1.43 -1.53 1.88
C LEU A 37 -0.66 -2.41 2.88
N THR A 38 -1.15 -2.51 4.12
CA THR A 38 -0.54 -3.34 5.17
C THR A 38 -0.66 -4.83 4.86
N GLU A 39 -1.84 -5.30 4.44
CA GLU A 39 -2.08 -6.70 4.07
C GLU A 39 -1.29 -7.12 2.82
N ALA A 40 -1.08 -6.18 1.88
CA ALA A 40 -0.18 -6.38 0.74
C ALA A 40 1.31 -6.38 1.13
N GLY A 41 1.66 -6.06 2.38
CA GLY A 41 3.05 -5.98 2.82
C GLY A 41 3.85 -4.88 2.11
N ILE A 42 3.16 -3.84 1.61
CA ILE A 42 3.79 -2.72 0.92
C ILE A 42 4.34 -1.76 1.98
N PRO A 43 5.65 -1.45 1.97
CA PRO A 43 6.20 -0.42 2.83
C PRO A 43 5.77 0.97 2.32
N PHE A 44 5.17 1.78 3.19
CA PHE A 44 4.77 3.17 2.87
C PHE A 44 5.18 4.13 3.99
N LYS A 45 5.35 5.40 3.64
CA LYS A 45 5.47 6.50 4.62
C LYS A 45 4.12 7.15 4.85
N ASN A 46 3.74 7.27 6.12
CA ASN A 46 2.48 7.86 6.54
C ASN A 46 2.56 9.38 6.68
N PHE A 47 1.65 10.09 6.03
CA PHE A 47 1.45 11.52 6.18
C PHE A 47 -0.01 11.79 6.52
N GLY A 48 -0.28 11.93 7.83
CA GLY A 48 -1.63 12.21 8.33
C GLY A 48 -1.92 13.71 8.42
N GLY A 49 -3.21 14.04 8.59
CA GLY A 49 -3.64 15.37 9.01
C GLY A 49 -3.91 16.36 7.88
N VAL A 50 -4.05 15.88 6.65
CA VAL A 50 -4.38 16.73 5.50
C VAL A 50 -5.86 17.08 5.55
N ARG A 51 -6.17 18.28 6.06
CA ARG A 51 -7.53 18.82 6.07
C ARG A 51 -7.81 19.50 4.73
N GLY A 52 -8.88 19.06 4.05
CA GLY A 52 -9.35 19.67 2.81
C GLY A 52 -8.91 18.99 1.52
N GLU A 53 -8.04 17.97 1.59
CA GLU A 53 -7.70 17.15 0.43
C GLU A 53 -8.54 15.87 0.34
N GLN A 54 -8.65 15.34 -0.89
CA GLN A 54 -9.34 14.09 -1.18
C GLN A 54 -8.47 12.90 -0.77
N THR A 55 -8.56 12.52 0.50
CA THR A 55 -7.96 11.29 1.06
C THR A 55 -8.94 10.12 1.01
N PRO A 56 -8.48 8.86 0.97
CA PRO A 56 -7.07 8.44 0.95
C PRO A 56 -6.45 8.59 -0.44
N TYR A 57 -5.14 8.82 -0.49
CA TYR A 57 -4.39 8.64 -1.73
C TYR A 57 -2.96 8.18 -1.45
N ILE A 58 -2.35 7.57 -2.47
CA ILE A 58 -0.93 7.23 -2.46
C ILE A 58 -0.20 7.99 -3.56
N GLU A 59 1.05 8.34 -3.29
CA GLU A 59 1.98 8.83 -4.31
C GLU A 59 3.11 7.84 -4.50
N PHE A 60 3.40 7.47 -5.73
CA PHE A 60 4.49 6.58 -6.08
C PHE A 60 5.14 7.02 -7.39
N LYS A 61 6.45 7.29 -7.37
CA LYS A 61 7.22 7.73 -8.56
C LYS A 61 6.59 8.93 -9.30
N GLY A 62 5.96 9.86 -8.58
CA GLY A 62 5.31 11.05 -9.15
C GLY A 62 3.89 10.83 -9.65
N TRP A 63 3.36 9.60 -9.59
CA TRP A 63 1.96 9.29 -9.85
C TRP A 63 1.15 9.32 -8.57
N ARG A 64 -0.09 9.80 -8.66
CA ARG A 64 -1.05 9.85 -7.56
C ARG A 64 -2.20 8.89 -7.85
N TYR A 65 -2.53 8.04 -6.87
CA TYR A 65 -3.67 7.13 -6.91
C TYR A 65 -4.62 7.48 -5.78
N SER A 66 -5.79 8.02 -6.12
CA SER A 66 -6.75 8.61 -5.20
C SER A 66 -7.96 7.71 -5.01
N GLY A 67 -8.36 7.51 -3.75
CA GLY A 67 -9.46 6.64 -3.39
C GLY A 67 -9.10 5.15 -3.41
N ILE A 68 -10.08 4.32 -3.04
CA ILE A 68 -9.83 2.90 -2.76
C ILE A 68 -9.57 2.08 -4.01
N ASP A 69 -10.28 2.37 -5.10
CA ASP A 69 -10.19 1.56 -6.30
C ASP A 69 -8.85 1.76 -7.00
N GLU A 70 -8.36 3.00 -7.12
CA GLU A 70 -7.02 3.28 -7.66
C GLU A 70 -5.91 2.71 -6.76
N ILE A 71 -6.09 2.72 -5.43
CA ILE A 71 -5.13 2.07 -4.51
C ILE A 71 -5.10 0.55 -4.74
N LYS A 72 -6.23 -0.11 -4.99
CA LYS A 72 -6.25 -1.53 -5.35
C LYS A 72 -5.58 -1.80 -6.69
N GLU A 73 -5.79 -0.93 -7.67
CA GLU A 73 -5.12 -1.03 -8.97
C GLU A 73 -3.60 -0.90 -8.81
N PHE A 74 -3.14 0.08 -8.03
CA PHE A 74 -1.73 0.20 -7.68
C PHE A 74 -1.17 -1.07 -7.04
N ILE A 75 -1.83 -1.59 -6.00
CA ILE A 75 -1.41 -2.84 -5.34
C ILE A 75 -1.30 -3.97 -6.37
N SER A 76 -2.32 -4.11 -7.22
CA SER A 76 -2.37 -5.15 -8.25
C SER A 76 -1.23 -5.00 -9.26
N SER A 77 -0.91 -3.77 -9.67
CA SER A 77 0.17 -3.48 -10.61
C SER A 77 1.55 -3.94 -10.09
N LEU A 78 1.80 -3.83 -8.78
CA LEU A 78 3.07 -4.25 -8.17
C LEU A 78 3.30 -5.78 -8.21
N TYR A 79 2.23 -6.58 -8.27
CA TYR A 79 2.36 -8.04 -8.35
C TYR A 79 2.37 -8.58 -9.78
N ILE A 80 1.94 -7.78 -10.77
CA ILE A 80 1.99 -8.17 -12.18
C ILE A 80 3.45 -8.15 -12.68
N GLU A 81 4.29 -7.24 -12.18
CA GLU A 81 5.71 -7.14 -12.58
C GLU A 81 6.60 -8.30 -12.05
N ASP A 82 6.21 -9.08 -11.05
CA ASP A 82 7.05 -10.18 -10.48
C ASP A 82 6.93 -11.52 -11.26
N ARG A 83 6.18 -11.58 -12.37
CA ARG A 83 5.99 -12.79 -13.21
C ARG A 83 6.76 -12.79 -14.54
N GLY A 84 7.64 -11.82 -14.78
CA GLY A 84 8.53 -11.73 -15.95
C GLY A 84 9.90 -12.34 -15.70
#